data_AF-A0A097BVB7-F1
#
_entry.id   AF-A0A097BVB7-F1
#
_cell.length_a   1.000
_cell.length_b   1.000
_cell.length_c   1.000
_cell.angle_alpha   90.00
_cell.angle_beta   90.00
_cell.angle_gamma   90.00
#
_symmetry.space_group_name_H-M   'P 1'
#
loop_
_entity.id
_entity.type
_entity.pdbx_description
1 polymer ?
#
loop_
_entity_poly.entity_id
_entity_poly.type
_entity_poly.pdbx_seq_one_letter_code
_entity_poly.pdbx_strand_id
1 'polypeptide(L)'
;ALGLYDVGSSQAVHTFCSQLDASPHQREIIQMYAQAVHELAMDVAQKLSQCLGLSNYMFKEWPCQFRINKYNFTPETVGSLGVQIHTDSGFLTVLQDDENVVGLEVMDKSGAFVAVE
;
A
#
# COMPACT_ATOMS: atom_id res chain seq x y z
N ALA A 1 1.42 -12.49 -1.29
CA ALA A 1 1.92 -11.11 -1.24
C ALA A 1 3.39 -11.14 -0.86
N LEU A 2 4.22 -10.34 -1.51
CA LEU A 2 5.59 -10.05 -1.06
C LEU A 2 5.56 -8.73 -0.30
N GLY A 3 6.39 -8.55 0.70
CA GLY A 3 6.41 -7.30 1.44
C GLY A 3 7.43 -7.25 2.56
N LEU A 4 7.52 -6.09 3.19
CA LEU A 4 8.41 -5.80 4.31
C LEU A 4 7.64 -5.00 5.37
N TYR A 5 8.09 -5.11 6.63
CA TYR A 5 7.36 -4.57 7.77
C TYR A 5 7.42 -3.05 7.89
N ASP A 6 8.58 -2.45 7.62
CA ASP A 6 8.79 -1.01 7.77
C ASP A 6 9.55 -0.42 6.57
N VAL A 7 8.82 0.26 5.70
CA VAL A 7 9.33 0.88 4.47
C VAL A 7 10.06 2.20 4.73
N GLY A 8 9.86 2.80 5.91
CA GLY A 8 10.65 3.97 6.34
C GLY A 8 12.09 3.60 6.69
N SER A 9 12.38 2.31 6.93
CA SER A 9 13.72 1.82 7.27
C SER A 9 14.50 1.42 6.02
N SER A 10 15.55 2.19 5.68
CA SER A 10 16.45 1.86 4.57
C SER A 10 17.06 0.46 4.70
N GLN A 11 17.41 0.06 5.92
CA GLN A 11 17.93 -1.28 6.21
C GLN A 11 16.90 -2.37 5.90
N ALA A 12 15.62 -2.16 6.23
CA ALA A 12 14.56 -3.12 5.92
C ALA A 12 14.35 -3.24 4.41
N VAL A 13 14.38 -2.12 3.67
CA VAL A 13 14.28 -2.10 2.20
C VAL A 13 15.46 -2.82 1.55
N HIS A 14 16.70 -2.60 2.03
CA HIS A 14 17.87 -3.32 1.53
C HIS A 14 17.80 -4.82 1.81
N THR A 15 17.37 -5.22 3.02
CA THR A 15 17.17 -6.62 3.37
C THR A 15 16.13 -7.28 2.48
N PHE A 16 15.00 -6.61 2.24
CA PHE A 16 13.94 -7.09 1.34
C PHE A 16 14.46 -7.28 -0.09
N CYS A 17 15.19 -6.30 -0.62
CA CYS A 17 15.83 -6.43 -1.94
C CYS A 17 16.78 -7.63 -2.04
N SER A 18 17.53 -7.91 -0.98
CA SER A 18 18.44 -9.06 -0.94
C SER A 18 17.69 -10.39 -0.85
N GLN A 19 16.57 -10.45 -0.14
CA GLN A 19 15.72 -11.65 -0.09
C GLN A 19 15.07 -11.97 -1.45
N LEU A 20 14.87 -10.96 -2.28
CA LEU A 20 14.33 -11.13 -3.64
C LEU A 20 15.39 -11.39 -4.71
N ASP A 21 16.67 -11.45 -4.34
CA ASP A 21 17.79 -11.47 -5.29
C ASP A 21 17.68 -10.36 -6.35
N ALA A 22 17.19 -9.17 -5.94
CA ALA A 22 16.94 -8.06 -6.84
C ALA A 22 18.23 -7.58 -7.51
N SER A 23 18.17 -7.31 -8.81
CA SER A 23 19.27 -6.74 -9.58
C SER A 23 19.62 -5.32 -9.07
N PRO A 24 20.83 -4.79 -9.36
CA PRO A 24 21.19 -3.42 -8.96
C PRO A 24 20.16 -2.37 -9.40
N HIS A 25 19.64 -2.49 -10.63
CA HIS A 25 18.63 -1.58 -11.15
C HIS A 25 17.27 -1.73 -10.43
N GLN A 26 16.84 -2.97 -10.15
CA GLN A 26 15.62 -3.20 -9.37
C GLN A 26 15.75 -2.64 -7.95
N ARG A 27 16.93 -2.76 -7.33
CA ARG A 27 17.21 -2.22 -5.99
C ARG A 27 17.05 -0.71 -5.95
N GLU A 28 17.57 -0.02 -6.95
CA GLU A 28 17.43 1.44 -7.09
C GLU A 28 15.96 1.84 -7.19
N ILE A 29 15.21 1.19 -8.09
CA ILE A 29 13.78 1.45 -8.25
C ILE A 29 13.00 1.20 -6.96
N ILE A 30 13.21 0.06 -6.31
CA ILE A 30 12.50 -0.29 -5.07
C ILE A 30 12.80 0.73 -3.97
N GLN A 31 14.05 1.18 -3.83
CA GLN A 31 14.43 2.18 -2.83
C GLN A 31 13.80 3.54 -3.10
N MET A 32 13.88 4.02 -4.35
CA MET A 32 13.27 5.29 -4.74
C MET A 32 11.75 5.27 -4.55
N TYR A 33 11.10 4.19 -4.96
CA TYR A 33 9.66 4.03 -4.81
C TYR A 33 9.27 3.97 -3.34
N ALA A 34 9.93 3.12 -2.54
CA ALA A 34 9.72 2.99 -1.10
C ALA A 34 9.81 4.34 -0.37
N GLN A 35 10.82 5.13 -0.68
CA GLN A 35 10.97 6.47 -0.11
C GLN A 35 9.82 7.40 -0.53
N ALA A 36 9.50 7.45 -1.83
CA ALA A 36 8.46 8.34 -2.33
C ALA A 36 7.07 8.02 -1.75
N VAL A 37 6.69 6.73 -1.67
CA VAL A 37 5.39 6.35 -1.09
C VAL A 37 5.34 6.55 0.43
N HIS A 38 6.46 6.35 1.13
CA HIS A 38 6.54 6.66 2.55
C HIS A 38 6.35 8.16 2.80
N GLU A 39 7.05 9.01 2.05
CA GLU A 39 6.91 10.48 2.13
C GLU A 39 5.48 10.93 1.81
N LEU A 40 4.85 10.35 0.79
CA LEU A 40 3.45 10.60 0.45
C LEU A 40 2.50 10.20 1.59
N ALA A 41 2.66 9.01 2.17
CA ALA A 41 1.83 8.56 3.29
C ALA A 41 1.95 9.50 4.50
N MET A 42 3.17 9.97 4.79
CA MET A 42 3.40 10.95 5.86
C MET A 42 2.74 12.31 5.58
N ASP A 43 2.80 12.80 4.34
CA ASP A 43 2.13 14.05 3.96
C ASP A 43 0.60 13.95 4.10
N VAL A 44 0.01 12.84 3.63
CA VAL A 44 -1.43 12.61 3.77
C VAL A 44 -1.83 12.53 5.24
N ALA A 45 -1.11 11.77 6.06
CA ALA A 45 -1.38 11.68 7.50
C ALA A 45 -1.27 13.04 8.20
N GLN A 46 -0.25 13.85 7.83
CA GLN A 46 -0.06 15.20 8.36
C GLN A 46 -1.20 16.16 7.95
N LYS A 47 -1.70 16.05 6.73
CA LYS A 47 -2.86 16.85 6.28
C LYS A 47 -4.14 16.45 6.99
N LEU A 48 -4.36 15.15 7.20
CA LEU A 48 -5.51 14.65 7.98
C LEU A 48 -5.48 15.19 9.42
N SER A 49 -4.33 15.20 10.08
CA SER A 49 -4.22 15.75 11.44
C SER A 49 -4.52 17.25 11.49
N GLN A 50 -4.02 18.01 10.51
CA GLN A 50 -4.32 19.45 10.37
C GLN A 50 -5.81 19.70 10.18
N CYS A 51 -6.49 18.94 9.31
CA CYS A 51 -7.94 19.05 9.10
C CYS A 51 -8.74 18.75 10.37
N LEU A 52 -8.21 17.94 11.28
CA LEU A 52 -8.82 17.64 12.58
C LEU A 52 -8.41 18.64 13.69
N GLY A 53 -7.64 19.68 13.36
CA GLY A 53 -7.15 20.66 14.34
C GLY A 53 -6.06 20.13 15.27
N LEU A 54 -5.45 18.99 14.94
CA LEU A 54 -4.37 18.38 15.72
C LEU A 54 -3.03 18.95 15.25
N SER A 55 -2.45 19.88 16.02
CA SER A 55 -1.09 20.39 15.76
C SER A 55 -0.01 19.50 16.37
N ASN A 56 1.10 19.32 15.67
CA ASN A 56 2.35 18.67 16.13
C ASN A 56 2.33 17.13 16.30
N TYR A 57 1.45 16.40 15.61
CA TYR A 57 1.52 14.93 15.61
C TYR A 57 2.64 14.41 14.70
N MET A 58 3.54 13.58 15.21
CA MET A 58 4.65 13.01 14.43
C MET A 58 4.33 11.59 13.96
N PHE A 59 3.85 11.46 12.72
CA PHE A 59 3.61 10.15 12.08
C PHE A 59 4.89 9.44 11.61
N LYS A 60 6.01 10.18 11.48
CA LYS A 60 7.27 9.67 10.91
C LYS A 60 7.89 8.49 11.66
N GLU A 61 7.52 8.27 12.91
CA GLU A 61 8.03 7.16 13.74
C GLU A 61 7.15 5.91 13.63
N TRP A 62 6.03 5.98 12.91
CA TRP A 62 5.10 4.86 12.80
C TRP A 62 5.61 3.86 11.75
N PRO A 63 5.66 2.56 12.08
CA PRO A 63 6.07 1.55 11.13
C PRO A 63 5.08 1.50 9.97
N CYS A 64 5.60 1.51 8.74
CA CYS A 64 4.78 1.49 7.54
C CYS A 64 5.00 0.19 6.76
N GLN A 65 4.00 -0.67 6.71
CA GLN A 65 4.09 -1.93 5.97
C GLN A 65 4.01 -1.69 4.45
N PHE A 66 4.90 -2.31 3.70
CA PHE A 66 4.89 -2.29 2.23
C PHE A 66 4.57 -3.68 1.67
N ARG A 67 3.67 -3.75 0.70
CA ARG A 67 3.20 -5.01 0.08
C ARG A 67 3.07 -4.87 -1.44
N ILE A 68 3.50 -5.92 -2.13
CA ILE A 68 3.31 -6.13 -3.57
C ILE A 68 2.43 -7.36 -3.74
N ASN A 69 1.33 -7.20 -4.48
CA ASN A 69 0.34 -8.24 -4.71
C ASN A 69 0.33 -8.63 -6.19
N LYS A 70 0.14 -9.92 -6.45
CA LYS A 70 -0.11 -10.46 -7.78
C LYS A 70 -1.35 -11.33 -7.70
N TYR A 71 -2.41 -10.92 -8.37
CA TYR A 71 -3.64 -11.69 -8.51
C TYR A 71 -3.55 -12.50 -9.81
N ASN A 72 -3.64 -13.83 -9.70
CA ASN A 72 -3.60 -14.72 -10.87
C ASN A 72 -5.01 -15.27 -11.10
N PHE A 73 -5.85 -14.50 -11.80
CA PHE A 73 -7.19 -14.94 -12.16
C PHE A 73 -7.15 -15.93 -13.33
N THR A 74 -8.09 -16.87 -13.31
CA THR A 74 -8.36 -17.82 -14.39
C THR A 74 -9.81 -17.66 -14.88
N PRO A 75 -10.19 -18.22 -16.05
CA PRO A 75 -11.57 -18.17 -16.52
C PRO A 75 -12.59 -18.67 -15.49
N GLU A 76 -12.22 -19.65 -14.66
CA GLU A 76 -13.07 -20.22 -13.61
C GLU A 76 -13.27 -19.28 -12.41
N THR A 77 -12.36 -18.32 -12.20
CA THR A 77 -12.46 -17.33 -11.11
C THR A 77 -13.25 -16.07 -11.51
N VAL A 78 -13.66 -15.95 -12.77
CA VAL A 78 -14.44 -14.80 -13.23
C VAL A 78 -15.78 -14.75 -12.50
N GLY A 79 -16.12 -13.58 -11.96
CA GLY A 79 -17.32 -13.36 -11.14
C GLY A 79 -17.18 -13.78 -9.68
N SER A 80 -16.03 -14.32 -9.26
CA SER A 80 -15.70 -14.57 -7.86
C SER A 80 -14.88 -13.42 -7.25
N LEU A 81 -14.90 -13.30 -5.93
CA LEU A 81 -14.10 -12.30 -5.22
C LEU A 81 -12.62 -12.68 -5.24
N GLY A 82 -11.76 -11.78 -5.72
CA GLY A 82 -10.30 -11.99 -5.70
C GLY A 82 -9.68 -11.90 -4.31
N VAL A 83 -10.31 -11.15 -3.40
CA VAL A 83 -9.98 -11.05 -1.98
C VAL A 83 -11.29 -10.95 -1.20
N GLN A 84 -11.33 -11.53 0.00
CA GLN A 84 -12.49 -11.40 0.88
C GLN A 84 -12.70 -9.95 1.33
N ILE A 85 -13.96 -9.59 1.61
CA ILE A 85 -14.32 -8.28 2.17
C ILE A 85 -13.60 -8.11 3.51
N HIS A 86 -12.87 -7.01 3.66
CA HIS A 86 -12.12 -6.69 4.88
C HIS A 86 -11.91 -5.17 5.02
N THR A 87 -11.40 -4.79 6.18
CA THR A 87 -10.80 -3.47 6.41
C THR A 87 -9.32 -3.65 6.70
N ASP A 88 -8.49 -2.72 6.25
CA ASP A 88 -7.10 -2.67 6.69
C ASP A 88 -7.01 -2.42 8.19
N SER A 89 -6.07 -3.09 8.86
CA SER A 89 -5.85 -2.93 10.30
C SER A 89 -5.05 -1.67 10.66
N GLY A 90 -4.39 -1.06 9.67
CA GLY A 90 -3.56 0.12 9.83
C GLY A 90 -4.36 1.42 9.83
N PHE A 91 -3.64 2.54 9.92
CA PHE A 91 -4.26 3.87 9.93
C PHE A 91 -4.65 4.36 8.52
N LEU A 92 -3.75 4.18 7.55
CA LEU A 92 -3.89 4.66 6.18
C LEU A 92 -3.19 3.68 5.25
N THR A 93 -3.79 3.43 4.09
CA THR A 93 -3.18 2.67 2.98
C THR A 93 -3.09 3.58 1.76
N VAL A 94 -1.92 3.61 1.12
CA VAL A 94 -1.74 4.16 -0.23
C VAL A 94 -1.61 2.97 -1.17
N LEU A 95 -2.50 2.89 -2.16
CA LEU A 95 -2.54 1.79 -3.11
C LEU A 95 -2.28 2.33 -4.53
N GLN A 96 -1.29 1.76 -5.20
CA GLN A 96 -1.17 1.82 -6.65
C GLN A 96 -1.76 0.54 -7.22
N ASP A 97 -2.89 0.66 -7.93
CA ASP A 97 -3.57 -0.47 -8.57
C ASP A 97 -3.06 -0.72 -10.00
N ASP A 98 -3.47 -1.83 -10.60
CA ASP A 98 -3.16 -2.16 -12.00
C ASP A 98 -4.04 -1.34 -12.96
N GLU A 99 -3.41 -0.45 -13.73
CA GLU A 99 -4.09 0.43 -14.69
C GLU A 99 -4.85 -0.31 -15.81
N ASN A 100 -4.54 -1.60 -16.02
CA ASN A 100 -5.17 -2.41 -17.06
C ASN A 100 -6.23 -3.37 -16.51
N VAL A 101 -6.36 -3.48 -15.18
CA VAL A 101 -7.27 -4.43 -14.54
C VAL A 101 -8.02 -3.74 -13.41
N VAL A 102 -9.30 -3.48 -13.61
CA VAL A 102 -10.19 -2.93 -12.59
C VAL A 102 -10.75 -4.07 -11.72
N GLY A 103 -10.88 -3.83 -10.42
CA GLY A 103 -11.50 -4.80 -9.52
C GLY A 103 -11.63 -4.39 -8.05
N LEU A 104 -11.05 -3.25 -7.65
CA LEU A 104 -11.24 -2.73 -6.31
C LEU A 104 -12.64 -2.14 -6.15
N GLU A 105 -13.37 -2.65 -5.16
CA GLU A 105 -14.65 -2.09 -4.73
C GLU A 105 -14.59 -1.74 -3.24
N VAL A 106 -15.25 -0.63 -2.87
CA VAL A 106 -15.42 -0.20 -1.48
C VAL A 106 -16.89 -0.21 -1.11
N MET A 107 -17.20 -0.61 0.12
CA MET A 107 -18.56 -0.58 0.64
C MET A 107 -18.89 0.82 1.15
N ASP A 108 -19.96 1.42 0.62
CA ASP A 108 -20.47 2.69 1.12
C ASP A 108 -21.30 2.52 2.41
N LYS A 109 -21.79 3.64 2.97
CA LYS A 109 -22.58 3.63 4.20
C LYS A 109 -23.94 2.94 4.07
N SER A 110 -24.44 2.72 2.85
CA SER A 110 -25.67 1.99 2.58
C SER A 110 -25.46 0.47 2.52
N GLY A 111 -24.21 0.02 2.47
CA GLY A 111 -23.84 -1.38 2.27
C GLY A 111 -23.69 -1.77 0.80
N ALA A 112 -23.81 -0.80 -0.12
CA ALA A 112 -23.58 -1.02 -1.54
C ALA A 112 -22.08 -1.00 -1.85
N PHE A 113 -21.64 -1.86 -2.77
CA PHE A 113 -20.28 -1.85 -3.28
C PHE A 113 -20.16 -0.87 -4.45
N VAL A 114 -19.11 -0.05 -4.40
CA VAL A 114 -18.80 0.99 -5.39
C VAL A 114 -17.40 0.75 -5.91
N ALA A 115 -17.24 0.69 -7.23
CA ALA A 115 -15.95 0.55 -7.88
C ALA A 115 -15.07 1.79 -7.63
N VAL A 116 -13.77 1.57 -7.45
CA VAL A 116 -12.74 2.61 -7.40
C VAL A 116 -12.04 2.64 -8.76
N GLU A 117 -12.22 3.73 -9.51
CA GLU A 117 -11.62 3.98 -10.83
C GLU A 117 -10.50 5.02 -10.76
#